data_AF-A0A3C0UFU9-F1
#
_entry.id   AF-A0A3C0UFU9-F1
#
_cell.length_a   1.000
_cell.length_b   1.000
_cell.length_c   1.000
_cell.angle_alpha   90.00
_cell.angle_beta   90.00
_cell.angle_gamma   90.00
#
_symmetry.space_group_name_H-M   'P 1'
#
loop_
_entity.id
_entity.type
_entity.pdbx_description
1 polymer ?
#
loop_
_entity_poly.entity_id
_entity_poly.type
_entity_poly.pdbx_seq_one_letter_code
_entity_poly.pdbx_strand_id
1 'polypeptide(L)'
;MGNGKKSTLKYVSDEGALEGFDIQIDEDNRKRIDKLVDNYERTIITRVNETYLLNTSRADQLADTIARFGGSWKFIILFLSFLILWMVWNILQFTYHFDEAPFILLNLILSCLAALQAPIIMMSQNRQATRDKDESIIDFAINYKAEQEIDDMQGHLHRLEKHIKEIHLSLKALDLKIQQLKEKE
;
A
#
# COMPACT_ATOMS: atom_id res chain seq x y z
N MET A 1 53.15 23.84 -8.60
CA MET A 1 52.88 24.89 -9.62
C MET A 1 53.02 24.22 -10.98
N GLY A 2 52.01 23.98 -11.82
CA GLY A 2 50.71 24.61 -11.97
C GLY A 2 50.65 25.33 -13.31
N ASN A 3 50.39 24.62 -14.42
CA ASN A 3 49.93 25.12 -15.73
C ASN A 3 49.75 23.89 -16.65
N GLY A 4 48.72 23.65 -17.46
CA GLY A 4 47.66 24.48 -17.99
C GLY A 4 47.39 23.98 -19.41
N LYS A 5 46.35 23.14 -19.61
CA LYS A 5 45.79 22.86 -20.93
C LYS A 5 44.28 22.78 -20.83
N LYS A 6 43.64 23.79 -21.42
CA LYS A 6 42.19 23.96 -21.55
C LYS A 6 41.59 22.82 -22.38
N SER A 7 40.46 22.30 -21.94
CA SER A 7 39.41 21.86 -22.87
C SER A 7 38.07 22.33 -22.32
N THR A 8 37.47 23.23 -23.07
CA THR A 8 36.18 23.88 -22.86
C THR A 8 35.06 22.92 -23.25
N LEU A 9 34.19 22.56 -22.32
CA LEU A 9 32.82 22.19 -22.65
C LEU A 9 31.85 22.99 -21.80
N LYS A 10 31.02 23.73 -22.53
CA LYS A 10 30.09 24.75 -22.10
C LYS A 10 28.82 24.01 -21.67
N TYR A 11 28.58 23.90 -20.36
CA TYR A 11 27.27 23.50 -19.86
C TYR A 11 26.32 24.67 -20.09
N VAL A 12 25.53 24.57 -21.16
CA VAL A 12 24.29 25.33 -21.30
C VAL A 12 23.27 24.55 -20.48
N SER A 13 22.89 25.11 -19.35
CA SER A 13 21.72 24.69 -18.58
C SER A 13 20.49 24.88 -19.47
N ASP A 14 19.72 23.82 -19.65
CA ASP A 14 18.29 23.92 -19.93
C ASP A 14 17.56 23.01 -18.94
N GLU A 15 16.51 23.57 -18.38
CA GLU A 15 15.87 23.18 -17.13
C GLU A 15 15.01 21.90 -17.28
N GLY A 16 14.98 21.05 -16.24
CA GLY A 16 13.79 20.22 -15.98
C GLY A 16 13.91 18.69 -15.93
N ALA A 17 15.10 18.08 -15.82
CA ALA A 17 15.19 16.64 -15.58
C ALA A 17 15.19 16.33 -14.08
N LEU A 18 14.00 16.09 -13.51
CA LEU A 18 13.87 15.44 -12.21
C LEU A 18 14.26 13.96 -12.37
N GLU A 19 15.37 13.60 -11.73
CA GLU A 19 15.92 12.25 -11.68
C GLU A 19 15.04 11.38 -10.76
N GLY A 20 14.24 10.51 -11.38
CA GLY A 20 13.39 9.53 -10.70
C GLY A 20 13.57 8.14 -11.32
N PHE A 21 14.21 7.24 -10.58
CA PHE A 21 14.30 5.78 -10.79
C PHE A 21 14.42 5.27 -12.24
N ASP A 22 15.67 5.24 -12.74
CA ASP A 22 16.02 4.58 -14.00
C ASP A 22 16.14 3.04 -13.80
N ILE A 23 15.00 2.38 -13.56
CA ILE A 23 14.92 0.91 -13.64
C ILE A 23 14.67 0.55 -15.11
N GLN A 24 15.67 -0.01 -15.79
CA GLN A 24 15.48 -0.58 -17.13
C GLN A 24 14.51 -1.77 -17.04
N ILE A 25 13.23 -1.53 -17.28
CA ILE A 25 12.23 -2.59 -17.35
C ILE A 25 12.42 -3.32 -18.68
N ASP A 26 13.06 -4.48 -18.64
CA ASP A 26 13.13 -5.43 -19.75
C ASP A 26 11.72 -5.76 -20.29
N GLU A 27 11.59 -5.94 -21.61
CA GLU A 27 10.30 -6.15 -22.29
C GLU A 27 9.54 -7.37 -21.72
N ASP A 28 10.28 -8.39 -21.26
CA ASP A 28 9.70 -9.57 -20.61
C ASP A 28 9.20 -9.26 -19.19
N ASN A 29 9.83 -8.33 -18.47
CA ASN A 29 9.34 -7.86 -17.17
C ASN A 29 8.06 -7.03 -17.32
N ARG A 30 7.95 -6.18 -18.35
CA ARG A 30 6.68 -5.48 -18.68
C ARG A 30 5.54 -6.47 -18.90
N LYS A 31 5.75 -7.46 -19.78
CA LYS A 31 4.73 -8.49 -20.08
C LYS A 31 4.35 -9.33 -18.87
N ARG A 32 5.28 -9.55 -17.93
CA ARG A 32 5.00 -10.24 -16.67
C ARG A 32 4.17 -9.35 -15.73
N ILE A 33 4.50 -8.07 -15.63
CA ILE A 33 3.74 -7.12 -14.81
C ILE A 33 2.33 -6.93 -15.39
N ASP A 34 2.18 -6.79 -16.72
CA ASP A 34 0.86 -6.72 -17.36
C ASP A 34 0.01 -7.96 -17.06
N LYS A 35 0.61 -9.15 -17.20
CA LYS A 35 -0.08 -10.41 -16.84
C LYS A 35 -0.41 -10.51 -15.36
N LEU A 36 0.43 -9.96 -14.48
CA LEU A 36 0.15 -9.90 -13.05
C LEU A 36 -1.05 -8.98 -12.82
N VAL A 37 -1.04 -7.75 -13.35
CA VAL A 37 -2.13 -6.79 -13.21
C VAL A 37 -3.45 -7.35 -13.74
N ASP A 38 -3.47 -7.87 -14.97
CA ASP A 38 -4.70 -8.40 -15.60
C ASP A 38 -5.25 -9.63 -14.87
N ASN A 39 -4.37 -10.52 -14.39
CA ASN A 39 -4.79 -11.70 -13.64
C ASN A 39 -5.28 -11.30 -12.23
N TYR A 40 -4.68 -10.27 -11.61
CA TYR A 40 -5.15 -9.74 -10.33
C TYR A 40 -6.43 -8.92 -10.45
N GLU A 41 -6.67 -8.17 -11.53
CA GLU A 41 -7.91 -7.42 -11.77
C GLU A 41 -9.15 -8.35 -11.78
N ARG A 42 -9.05 -9.48 -12.50
CA ARG A 42 -10.09 -10.53 -12.44
C ARG A 42 -10.18 -11.22 -11.09
N THR A 43 -9.07 -11.31 -10.38
CA THR A 43 -8.97 -11.99 -9.08
C THR A 43 -9.43 -11.11 -7.91
N ILE A 44 -9.41 -9.77 -7.98
CA ILE A 44 -9.87 -8.88 -6.91
C ILE A 44 -11.38 -9.05 -6.68
N ILE A 45 -12.18 -9.11 -7.76
CA ILE A 45 -13.63 -9.29 -7.67
C ILE A 45 -13.97 -10.68 -7.10
N THR A 46 -13.19 -11.72 -7.44
CA THR A 46 -13.39 -13.08 -6.92
C THR A 46 -12.81 -13.29 -5.52
N ARG A 47 -11.61 -12.81 -5.18
CA ARG A 47 -10.96 -12.99 -3.87
C ARG A 47 -11.57 -12.14 -2.77
N VAL A 48 -12.09 -10.95 -3.06
CA VAL A 48 -12.92 -10.20 -2.08
C VAL A 48 -14.13 -11.05 -1.67
N ASN A 49 -14.58 -11.98 -2.51
CA ASN A 49 -15.67 -12.89 -2.19
C ASN A 49 -15.18 -14.27 -1.67
N GLU A 50 -14.09 -14.83 -2.22
CA GLU A 50 -13.55 -16.16 -1.88
C GLU A 50 -12.83 -16.19 -0.54
N THR A 51 -12.09 -15.13 -0.18
CA THR A 51 -11.33 -15.07 1.07
C THR A 51 -12.26 -15.03 2.30
N TYR A 52 -13.50 -14.59 2.11
CA TYR A 52 -14.55 -14.66 3.13
C TYR A 52 -15.23 -16.03 3.19
N LEU A 53 -15.25 -16.79 2.09
CA LEU A 53 -16.00 -18.05 1.99
C LEU A 53 -15.16 -19.30 2.23
N LEU A 54 -13.85 -19.31 1.92
CA LEU A 54 -13.06 -20.54 1.90
C LEU A 54 -12.28 -20.86 3.19
N ASN A 55 -12.00 -19.88 4.07
CA ASN A 55 -11.12 -20.09 5.23
C ASN A 55 -11.72 -19.68 6.58
N THR A 56 -13.00 -19.96 6.78
CA THR A 56 -13.58 -19.87 8.12
C THR A 56 -13.45 -21.20 8.86
N SER A 57 -12.21 -21.60 9.15
CA SER A 57 -12.01 -22.51 10.26
C SER A 57 -12.59 -21.84 11.51
N ARG A 58 -13.39 -22.57 12.29
CA ARG A 58 -14.04 -22.01 13.50
C ARG A 58 -13.01 -21.40 14.45
N ALA A 59 -11.78 -21.92 14.44
CA ALA A 59 -10.65 -21.39 15.19
C ALA A 59 -10.18 -20.02 14.69
N ASP A 60 -10.15 -19.78 13.38
CA ASP A 60 -9.74 -18.50 12.80
C ASP A 60 -10.76 -17.40 13.09
N GLN A 61 -12.06 -17.71 12.96
CA GLN A 61 -13.13 -16.79 13.34
C GLN A 61 -13.09 -16.43 14.84
N LEU A 62 -12.84 -17.44 15.69
CA LEU A 62 -12.73 -17.23 17.13
C LEU A 62 -11.49 -16.39 17.46
N ALA A 63 -10.34 -16.67 16.82
CA ALA A 63 -9.11 -15.91 16.99
C ALA A 63 -9.26 -14.44 16.53
N ASP A 64 -9.92 -14.19 15.40
CA ASP A 64 -10.22 -12.82 14.93
C ASP A 64 -11.14 -12.07 15.91
N THR A 65 -12.14 -12.76 16.46
CA THR A 65 -13.05 -12.18 17.46
C THR A 65 -12.32 -11.87 18.76
N ILE A 66 -11.47 -12.80 19.24
CA ILE A 66 -10.65 -12.63 20.44
C ILE A 66 -9.60 -11.52 20.24
N ALA A 67 -8.97 -11.42 19.07
CA ALA A 67 -8.00 -10.37 18.77
C ALA A 67 -8.65 -8.97 18.76
N ARG A 68 -9.83 -8.84 18.14
CA ARG A 68 -10.60 -7.58 18.15
C ARG A 68 -11.10 -7.20 19.55
N PHE A 69 -11.49 -8.20 20.36
CA PHE A 69 -11.95 -7.96 21.72
C PHE A 69 -10.80 -7.64 22.69
N GLY A 70 -9.71 -8.42 22.63
CA GLY A 70 -8.53 -8.28 23.48
C GLY A 70 -7.72 -7.01 23.22
N GLY A 71 -7.80 -6.43 22.02
CA GLY A 71 -7.17 -5.14 21.68
C GLY A 71 -7.98 -3.90 22.08
N SER A 72 -9.17 -4.06 22.66
CA SER A 72 -10.03 -2.93 23.01
C SER A 72 -9.73 -2.35 24.39
N TRP A 73 -9.70 -1.01 24.49
CA TRP A 73 -9.63 -0.30 25.77
C TRP A 73 -10.73 -0.71 26.75
N LYS A 74 -11.92 -1.08 26.26
CA LYS A 74 -13.03 -1.53 27.11
C LYS A 74 -12.76 -2.89 27.77
N PHE A 75 -12.05 -3.79 27.08
CA PHE A 75 -11.67 -5.09 27.62
C PHE A 75 -10.67 -4.95 28.77
N ILE A 76 -9.67 -4.09 28.60
CA ILE A 76 -8.66 -3.82 29.63
C ILE A 76 -9.33 -3.32 30.93
N ILE A 77 -10.26 -2.37 30.82
CA ILE A 77 -10.97 -1.81 31.98
C ILE A 77 -11.86 -2.86 32.66
N LEU A 78 -12.58 -3.68 31.88
CA LEU A 78 -13.42 -4.75 32.42
C LEU A 78 -12.58 -5.82 33.14
N PHE A 79 -11.47 -6.24 32.53
CA PHE A 79 -10.55 -7.22 33.09
C PHE A 79 -9.92 -6.73 34.40
N LEU A 80 -9.48 -5.47 34.43
CA LEU A 80 -8.92 -4.85 35.64
C LEU A 80 -9.98 -4.75 36.76
N SER A 81 -11.21 -4.38 36.40
CA SER A 81 -12.33 -4.33 37.35
C SER A 81 -12.65 -5.71 37.93
N PHE A 82 -12.62 -6.76 37.11
CA PHE A 82 -12.78 -8.15 37.55
C PHE A 82 -11.68 -8.57 38.53
N LEU A 83 -10.41 -8.25 38.25
CA LEU A 83 -9.30 -8.55 39.17
C LEU A 83 -9.48 -7.85 40.52
N ILE A 84 -9.87 -6.57 40.51
CA ILE A 84 -10.12 -5.81 41.74
C ILE A 84 -11.28 -6.42 42.52
N LEU A 85 -12.38 -6.76 41.84
CA LEU A 85 -13.55 -7.38 42.47
C LEU A 85 -13.21 -8.75 43.07
N TRP A 86 -12.39 -9.56 42.37
CA TRP A 86 -11.91 -10.85 42.85
C TRP A 86 -11.04 -10.72 44.11
N MET A 87 -10.10 -9.77 44.12
CA MET A 87 -9.29 -9.48 45.30
C MET A 87 -10.15 -9.02 46.47
N VAL A 88 -11.08 -8.09 46.25
CA VAL A 88 -11.99 -7.58 47.28
C VAL A 88 -12.89 -8.68 47.83
N TRP A 89 -13.42 -9.57 46.97
CA TRP A 89 -14.22 -10.72 47.37
C TRP A 89 -13.43 -11.71 48.24
N ASN A 90 -12.18 -12.01 47.91
CA ASN A 90 -11.34 -12.93 48.70
C ASN A 90 -10.81 -12.29 50.00
N ILE A 91 -10.66 -10.95 50.05
CA ILE A 91 -10.26 -10.24 51.28
C ILE A 91 -11.44 -10.12 52.25
N LEU A 92 -12.66 -9.89 51.75
CA LEU A 92 -13.89 -9.82 52.54
C LEU A 92 -14.28 -11.23 52.99
N GLN A 93 -13.83 -11.60 54.19
CA GLN A 93 -13.85 -12.88 54.90
C GLN A 93 -15.24 -13.57 55.07
N PHE A 94 -16.11 -13.63 54.05
CA PHE A 94 -17.48 -14.15 54.20
C PHE A 94 -17.63 -15.66 53.95
N THR A 95 -16.62 -16.38 53.45
CA THR A 95 -16.63 -17.85 53.27
C THR A 95 -15.18 -18.41 53.24
N TYR A 96 -15.03 -19.73 53.41
CA TYR A 96 -13.78 -20.52 53.35
C TYR A 96 -12.72 -19.91 52.40
N HIS A 97 -11.49 -19.69 52.89
CA HIS A 97 -10.38 -19.05 52.16
C HIS A 97 -10.01 -19.84 50.90
N PHE A 98 -10.61 -19.46 49.76
CA PHE A 98 -10.36 -20.10 48.48
C PHE A 98 -9.04 -19.64 47.83
N ASP A 99 -8.65 -18.36 48.04
CA ASP A 99 -7.39 -17.78 47.56
C ASP A 99 -6.86 -16.72 48.56
N GLU A 100 -6.14 -17.17 49.60
CA GLU A 100 -5.57 -16.31 50.64
C GLU A 100 -4.34 -15.53 50.11
N ALA A 101 -4.07 -14.35 50.68
CA ALA A 101 -2.92 -13.54 50.27
C ALA A 101 -1.62 -14.37 50.41
N PRO A 102 -0.82 -14.56 49.33
CA PRO A 102 -0.61 -13.64 48.21
C PRO A 102 -1.30 -14.01 46.86
N PHE A 103 -2.49 -14.60 46.88
CA PHE A 103 -3.31 -14.95 45.70
C PHE A 103 -2.62 -15.90 44.70
N ILE A 104 -2.26 -17.10 45.17
CA ILE A 104 -1.50 -18.08 44.38
C ILE A 104 -2.26 -18.55 43.13
N LEU A 105 -3.58 -18.69 43.22
CA LEU A 105 -4.41 -19.16 42.10
C LEU A 105 -4.53 -18.08 41.03
N LEU A 106 -4.74 -16.83 41.45
CA LEU A 106 -4.78 -15.69 40.54
C LEU A 106 -3.45 -15.53 39.79
N ASN A 107 -2.33 -15.64 40.52
CA ASN A 107 -1.00 -15.52 39.94
C ASN A 107 -0.70 -16.64 38.92
N LEU A 108 -1.14 -17.87 39.21
CA LEU A 108 -1.01 -19.00 38.29
C LEU A 108 -1.79 -18.78 36.99
N ILE A 109 -3.04 -18.33 37.10
CA ILE A 109 -3.91 -18.07 35.94
C ILE A 109 -3.35 -16.93 35.09
N LEU A 110 -2.92 -15.82 35.71
CA LEU A 110 -2.32 -14.68 35.02
C LEU A 110 -1.02 -15.06 34.31
N SER A 111 -0.18 -15.87 34.94
CA SER A 111 1.07 -16.35 34.33
C SER A 111 0.80 -17.23 33.09
N CYS A 112 -0.21 -18.11 33.16
CA CYS A 112 -0.62 -18.93 32.02
C CYS A 112 -1.21 -18.08 30.87
N LEU A 113 -2.05 -17.09 31.20
CA LEU A 113 -2.60 -16.13 30.23
C LEU A 113 -1.50 -15.34 29.52
N ALA A 114 -0.52 -14.84 30.27
CA ALA A 114 0.62 -14.10 29.72
C ALA A 114 1.47 -14.97 28.79
N ALA A 115 1.70 -16.25 29.14
CA ALA A 115 2.45 -17.18 28.30
C ALA A 115 1.77 -17.46 26.95
N LEU A 116 0.44 -17.55 26.93
CA LEU A 116 -0.34 -17.75 25.70
C LEU A 116 -0.52 -16.48 24.86
N GLN A 117 -0.28 -15.31 25.45
CA GLN A 117 -0.48 -14.03 24.78
C GLN A 117 0.48 -13.82 23.60
N ALA A 118 1.78 -14.10 23.79
CA ALA A 118 2.79 -13.86 22.75
C ALA A 118 2.57 -14.69 21.46
N PRO A 119 2.28 -16.00 21.53
CA PRO A 119 1.94 -16.79 20.34
C PRO A 119 0.66 -16.33 19.64
N ILE A 120 -0.39 -15.98 20.39
CA ILE A 120 -1.67 -15.50 19.82
C ILE A 120 -1.45 -14.18 19.09
N ILE A 121 -0.71 -13.25 19.70
CA ILE A 121 -0.32 -11.98 19.06
C ILE A 121 0.50 -12.27 17.80
N MET A 122 1.49 -13.16 17.88
CA MET A 122 2.35 -13.51 16.73
C MET A 122 1.55 -14.14 15.59
N MET A 123 0.57 -15.01 15.87
CA MET A 123 -0.32 -15.58 14.86
C MET A 123 -1.19 -14.51 14.21
N SER A 124 -1.76 -13.59 15.00
CA SER A 124 -2.55 -12.47 14.48
C SER A 124 -1.69 -11.53 13.63
N GLN A 125 -0.46 -11.24 14.07
CA GLN A 125 0.49 -10.40 13.34
C GLN A 125 0.96 -11.04 12.04
N ASN A 126 1.32 -12.33 12.04
CA ASN A 126 1.74 -13.04 10.84
C ASN A 126 0.65 -13.05 9.76
N ARG A 127 -0.63 -13.15 10.18
CA ARG A 127 -1.78 -13.08 9.28
C ARG A 127 -2.00 -11.67 8.73
N GLN A 128 -1.83 -10.62 9.54
CA GLN A 128 -1.87 -9.23 9.07
C GLN A 128 -0.74 -8.95 8.09
N ALA A 129 0.51 -9.28 8.43
CA ALA A 129 1.67 -9.05 7.57
C ALA A 129 1.58 -9.74 6.20
N THR A 130 0.93 -10.92 6.13
CA THR A 130 0.69 -11.60 4.86
C THR A 130 -0.29 -10.80 3.98
N ARG A 131 -1.37 -10.26 4.58
CA ARG A 131 -2.34 -9.41 3.86
C ARG A 131 -1.72 -8.09 3.42
N ASP A 132 -0.98 -7.44 4.31
CA ASP A 132 -0.31 -6.16 4.02
C ASP A 132 0.70 -6.32 2.87
N LYS A 133 1.39 -7.46 2.81
CA LYS A 133 2.30 -7.78 1.70
C LYS A 133 1.54 -7.91 0.37
N ASP A 134 0.44 -8.66 0.35
CA ASP A 134 -0.35 -8.82 -0.87
C ASP A 134 -0.93 -7.49 -1.35
N GLU A 135 -1.44 -6.66 -0.43
CA GLU A 135 -1.93 -5.30 -0.70
C GLU A 135 -0.82 -4.40 -1.28
N SER A 136 0.38 -4.44 -0.70
CA SER A 136 1.51 -3.64 -1.21
C SER A 136 1.93 -3.99 -2.64
N ILE A 137 1.81 -5.27 -3.04
CA ILE A 137 2.13 -5.72 -4.40
C ILE A 137 1.07 -5.20 -5.38
N ILE A 138 -0.20 -5.18 -4.96
CA ILE A 138 -1.31 -4.68 -5.77
C ILE A 138 -1.15 -3.17 -5.99
N ASP A 139 -0.90 -2.42 -4.92
CA ASP A 139 -0.69 -0.96 -5.00
C ASP A 139 0.48 -0.62 -5.93
N PHE A 140 1.58 -1.37 -5.84
CA PHE A 140 2.70 -1.21 -6.76
C PHE A 140 2.30 -1.44 -8.22
N ALA A 141 1.52 -2.50 -8.48
CA ALA A 141 1.12 -2.86 -9.84
C ALA A 141 0.13 -1.84 -10.45
N ILE A 142 -0.80 -1.30 -9.65
CA ILE A 142 -1.71 -0.23 -10.06
C ILE A 142 -0.94 1.04 -10.41
N ASN A 143 -0.02 1.45 -9.53
CA ASN A 143 0.79 2.65 -9.77
C ASN A 143 1.66 2.50 -11.01
N TYR A 144 2.25 1.33 -11.23
CA TYR A 144 3.03 1.04 -12.42
C TYR A 144 2.18 1.15 -13.71
N LYS A 145 0.97 0.61 -13.71
CA LYS A 145 0.04 0.71 -14.86
C LYS A 145 -0.40 2.16 -15.10
N ALA A 146 -0.66 2.92 -14.03
CA ALA A 146 -1.00 4.34 -14.13
C ALA A 146 0.15 5.16 -14.72
N GLU A 147 1.40 4.89 -14.33
CA GLU A 147 2.59 5.52 -14.89
C GLU A 147 2.73 5.22 -16.39
N GLN A 148 2.54 3.97 -16.80
CA GLN A 148 2.55 3.57 -18.21
C GLN A 148 1.44 4.27 -19.02
N GLU A 149 0.24 4.39 -18.48
CA GLU A 149 -0.87 5.09 -19.14
C GLU A 149 -0.59 6.60 -19.27
N ILE A 150 0.06 7.21 -18.27
CA ILE A 150 0.51 8.60 -18.34
C ILE A 150 1.55 8.78 -19.45
N ASP A 151 2.53 7.88 -19.57
CA ASP A 151 3.53 7.92 -20.65
C ASP A 151 2.88 7.81 -22.04
N ASP A 152 1.92 6.90 -22.21
CA ASP A 152 1.19 6.77 -23.48
C ASP A 152 0.35 8.03 -23.79
N MET A 153 -0.32 8.60 -22.78
CA MET A 153 -1.04 9.88 -22.92
C MET A 153 -0.09 11.01 -23.32
N GLN A 154 1.11 11.10 -22.72
CA GLN A 154 2.13 12.07 -23.14
C GLN A 154 2.55 11.88 -24.59
N GLY A 155 2.71 10.62 -25.03
CA GLY A 155 2.95 10.28 -26.42
C GLY A 155 1.85 10.77 -27.37
N HIS A 156 0.58 10.61 -26.98
CA HIS A 156 -0.56 11.14 -27.73
C HIS A 156 -0.57 12.67 -27.76
N LEU A 157 -0.27 13.35 -26.65
CA LEU A 157 -0.22 14.81 -26.57
C LEU A 157 0.87 15.38 -27.50
N HIS A 158 2.07 14.82 -27.51
CA HIS A 158 3.14 15.25 -28.42
C HIS A 158 2.76 15.05 -29.90
N ARG A 159 2.06 13.97 -30.24
CA ARG A 159 1.54 13.75 -31.60
C ARG A 159 0.51 14.80 -32.00
N LEU A 160 -0.41 15.14 -31.09
CA LEU A 160 -1.39 16.20 -31.31
C LEU A 160 -0.72 17.57 -31.48
N GLU A 161 0.28 17.89 -30.66
CA GLU A 161 1.04 19.14 -30.77
C GLU A 161 1.70 19.27 -32.16
N LYS A 162 2.29 18.18 -32.65
CA LYS A 162 2.87 18.14 -34.01
C LYS A 162 1.81 18.39 -35.08
N HIS A 163 0.65 17.75 -35.00
CA HIS A 163 -0.44 17.95 -35.96
C HIS A 163 -0.95 19.40 -35.94
N ILE A 164 -1.11 20.00 -34.76
CA ILE A 164 -1.52 21.40 -34.61
C ILE A 164 -0.51 22.33 -35.29
N LYS A 165 0.79 22.07 -35.12
CA LYS A 165 1.85 22.85 -35.77
C LYS A 165 1.81 22.73 -37.30
N GLU A 166 1.60 21.54 -37.84
CA GLU A 166 1.47 21.31 -39.29
C GLU A 166 0.24 22.01 -39.87
N ILE A 167 -0.91 21.95 -39.18
CA ILE A 167 -2.12 22.68 -39.56
C ILE A 167 -1.87 24.20 -39.55
N HIS A 168 -1.20 24.72 -38.52
CA HIS A 168 -0.87 26.14 -38.43
C HIS A 168 0.02 26.60 -39.61
N LEU A 169 1.01 25.79 -40.00
CA LEU A 169 1.86 26.09 -41.15
C LEU A 169 1.10 26.05 -42.48
N SER A 170 0.20 25.07 -42.67
CA SER A 170 -0.60 24.99 -43.89
C SER A 170 -1.59 26.15 -44.02
N LEU A 171 -2.22 26.58 -42.93
CA LEU A 171 -3.06 27.78 -42.89
C LEU A 171 -2.27 29.04 -43.28
N LYS A 172 -1.07 29.21 -42.72
CA LYS A 172 -0.19 30.35 -43.06
C LYS A 172 0.21 30.36 -44.54
N ALA A 173 0.49 29.18 -45.12
CA ALA A 173 0.82 29.05 -46.53
C ALA A 173 -0.37 29.38 -47.44
N LEU A 174 -1.59 28.97 -47.06
CA LEU A 174 -2.81 29.31 -47.79
C LEU A 174 -3.09 30.82 -47.77
N ASP A 175 -2.93 31.46 -46.61
CA ASP A 175 -3.13 32.91 -46.45
C ASP A 175 -2.19 33.72 -47.37
N LEU A 176 -0.90 33.35 -47.39
CA LEU A 176 0.08 33.93 -48.32
C LEU A 176 -0.32 33.75 -49.78
N LYS A 177 -0.83 32.57 -50.14
CA LYS A 177 -1.25 32.27 -51.52
C LYS A 177 -2.47 33.09 -51.93
N ILE A 178 -3.41 33.33 -51.02
CA ILE A 178 -4.58 34.19 -51.24
C ILE A 178 -4.13 35.65 -51.44
N GLN A 179 -3.19 36.14 -50.63
CA GLN A 179 -2.64 37.50 -50.80
C GLN A 179 -1.97 37.69 -52.17
N GLN A 180 -1.15 36.73 -52.61
CA GLN A 180 -0.51 36.78 -53.92
C GLN A 180 -1.49 36.76 -55.09
N LEU A 181 -2.64 36.10 -54.95
CA LEU A 181 -3.69 36.11 -55.97
C LEU A 181 -4.40 37.46 -56.02
N LYS A 182 -4.68 38.07 -54.87
CA LYS A 182 -5.25 39.43 -54.78
C LYS A 182 -4.33 40.50 -55.37
N GLU A 183 -3.01 40.35 -55.29
CA GLU A 183 -2.07 41.31 -55.88
C GLU A 183 -1.89 41.16 -57.40
N LYS A 184 -2.41 40.07 -58.00
CA LYS A 184 -2.33 39.81 -59.44
C LYS A 184 -3.59 40.19 -60.22
N GLU A 185 -4.69 40.50 -59.52
CA GLU A 185 -5.93 41.05 -60.09
C GLU A 185 -5.93 42.58 -60.00
#